data_AF-A0A1Z4RXZ5-F1
#
_entry.id   AF-A0A1Z4RXZ5-F1
#
_cell.length_a   1.000
_cell.length_b   1.000
_cell.length_c   1.000
_cell.angle_alpha   90.00
_cell.angle_beta   90.00
_cell.angle_gamma   90.00
#
_symmetry.space_group_name_H-M   'P 1'
#
loop_
_entity.id
_entity.type
_entity.pdbx_description
1 polymer ?
#
loop_
_entity_poly.entity_id
_entity_poly.type
_entity_poly.pdbx_seq_one_letter_code
_entity_poly.pdbx_strand_id
1 'polypeptide(L)'
;MTNPQINNLEKVATILASVPERFVFTGAGTIVLYVDEIIRDELRPTKDVDCVVEIFSRTEYYQLATALREVGLSECTEPDAPMCRWEYEELLIDIMPCGDEVLGFSNRWYVEGLKNIITYALPSGREIYIFSSLYLLASKIEAFLERGQSFYFSKDIEDIIVLIDGCETLLREFERAEGEVKIFLQQWFGNNVENLEDAVTNFLPSSSTGREGRAIELIANFATIN
;
A
#
# COMPACT_ATOMS: atom_id res chain seq x y z
N MET A 1 10.64 -18.12 -11.63
CA MET A 1 11.10 -17.81 -10.26
C MET A 1 9.99 -17.01 -9.60
N THR A 2 9.64 -17.28 -8.34
CA THR A 2 8.61 -16.51 -7.64
C THR A 2 9.11 -15.07 -7.44
N ASN A 3 8.25 -14.07 -7.70
CA ASN A 3 8.60 -12.67 -7.55
C ASN A 3 9.10 -12.39 -6.11
N PRO A 4 10.22 -11.67 -5.91
CA PRO A 4 10.81 -11.44 -4.59
C PRO A 4 9.86 -10.80 -3.58
N GLN A 5 8.98 -9.90 -4.01
CA GLN A 5 8.00 -9.26 -3.13
C GLN A 5 6.98 -10.27 -2.62
N ILE A 6 6.48 -11.14 -3.50
CA ILE A 6 5.57 -12.24 -3.12
C ILE A 6 6.25 -13.19 -2.11
N ASN A 7 7.54 -13.49 -2.31
CA ASN A 7 8.29 -14.31 -1.36
C ASN A 7 8.41 -13.64 0.02
N ASN A 8 8.61 -12.32 0.08
CA ASN A 8 8.64 -11.60 1.35
C ASN A 8 7.26 -11.62 2.03
N LEU A 9 6.18 -11.42 1.28
CA LEU A 9 4.81 -11.52 1.80
C LEU A 9 4.53 -12.90 2.41
N GLU A 10 4.94 -13.99 1.75
CA GLU A 10 4.80 -15.36 2.24
C GLU A 10 5.52 -15.60 3.57
N LYS A 11 6.76 -15.11 3.68
CA LYS A 11 7.55 -15.23 4.90
C LYS A 11 6.90 -14.45 6.04
N VAL A 12 6.55 -13.19 5.80
CA VAL A 12 5.93 -12.33 6.82
C VAL A 12 4.56 -12.88 7.24
N ALA A 13 3.74 -13.33 6.31
CA ALA A 13 2.46 -13.98 6.60
C ALA A 13 2.62 -15.28 7.41
N THR A 14 3.76 -15.97 7.28
CA THR A 14 4.08 -17.14 8.10
C THR A 14 4.50 -16.74 9.52
N ILE A 15 5.36 -15.72 9.66
CA ILE A 15 5.82 -15.20 10.95
C ILE A 15 4.64 -14.67 11.78
N LEU A 16 3.78 -13.86 11.17
CA LEU A 16 2.65 -13.20 11.85
C LEU A 16 1.47 -14.14 12.12
N ALA A 17 1.48 -15.37 11.59
CA ALA A 17 0.34 -16.30 11.66
C ALA A 17 -0.07 -16.69 13.08
N SER A 18 0.88 -16.71 14.02
CA SER A 18 0.62 -17.05 15.43
C SER A 18 0.40 -15.85 16.34
N VAL A 19 0.52 -14.63 15.80
CA VAL A 19 0.25 -13.41 16.55
C VAL A 19 -1.27 -13.18 16.52
N PRO A 20 -1.94 -12.99 17.68
CA PRO A 20 -3.40 -12.98 17.77
C PRO A 20 -4.01 -11.64 17.31
N GLU A 21 -3.55 -11.12 16.18
CA GLU A 21 -4.01 -9.88 15.59
C GLU A 21 -4.35 -10.06 14.11
N ARG A 22 -5.27 -9.24 13.63
CA ARG A 22 -5.62 -9.19 12.21
C ARG A 22 -4.70 -8.20 11.50
N PHE A 23 -3.67 -8.72 10.85
CA PHE A 23 -2.76 -7.94 10.00
C PHE A 23 -3.34 -7.76 8.60
N VAL A 24 -3.32 -6.52 8.13
CA VAL A 24 -3.69 -6.16 6.77
C VAL A 24 -2.46 -5.67 6.04
N PHE A 25 -1.99 -6.47 5.09
CA PHE A 25 -0.81 -6.19 4.29
C PHE A 25 -1.11 -5.03 3.33
N THR A 26 -0.19 -4.08 3.24
CA THR A 26 -0.34 -2.88 2.43
C THR A 26 1.00 -2.40 1.87
N GLY A 27 1.09 -1.13 1.47
CA GLY A 27 2.34 -0.51 1.06
C GLY A 27 2.85 -1.03 -0.28
N ALA A 28 4.08 -0.64 -0.63
CA ALA A 28 4.60 -0.85 -1.98
C ALA A 28 4.82 -2.34 -2.29
N GLY A 29 5.19 -3.14 -1.27
CA GLY A 29 5.42 -4.57 -1.41
C GLY A 29 4.17 -5.39 -1.76
N THR A 30 2.97 -4.81 -1.62
CA THR A 30 1.71 -5.48 -2.02
C THR A 30 1.27 -5.13 -3.43
N ILE A 31 1.82 -4.11 -4.09
CA ILE A 31 1.40 -3.68 -5.44
C ILE A 31 1.44 -4.83 -6.45
N VAL A 32 2.43 -5.72 -6.32
CA VAL A 32 2.56 -6.94 -7.13
C VAL A 32 1.31 -7.83 -7.15
N LEU A 33 0.47 -7.76 -6.11
CA LEU A 33 -0.78 -8.53 -5.99
C LEU A 33 -1.95 -7.90 -6.77
N TYR A 34 -1.87 -6.61 -7.08
CA TYR A 34 -2.97 -5.84 -7.69
C TYR A 34 -2.81 -5.68 -9.20
N VAL A 35 -1.57 -5.78 -9.69
CA VAL A 35 -1.23 -5.44 -11.06
C VAL A 35 -1.10 -6.64 -11.98
N ASP A 36 -1.32 -6.37 -13.27
CA ASP A 36 -1.08 -7.30 -14.39
C ASP A 36 0.27 -7.99 -14.28
N GLU A 37 0.33 -9.27 -14.65
CA GLU A 37 1.58 -10.06 -14.61
C GLU A 37 2.72 -9.45 -15.42
N ILE A 38 2.40 -8.74 -16.52
CA ILE A 38 3.40 -8.19 -17.42
C ILE A 38 4.29 -7.11 -16.79
N ILE A 39 3.80 -6.41 -15.75
CA ILE A 39 4.54 -5.31 -15.09
C ILE A 39 5.21 -5.73 -13.78
N ARG A 40 4.93 -6.93 -13.27
CA ARG A 40 5.37 -7.38 -11.93
C ARG A 40 6.89 -7.42 -11.76
N ASP A 41 7.61 -7.70 -12.83
CA ASP A 41 9.08 -7.81 -12.80
C ASP A 41 9.79 -6.45 -12.89
N GLU A 42 9.05 -5.38 -13.20
CA GLU A 42 9.57 -4.00 -13.27
C GLU A 42 9.24 -3.16 -12.04
N LEU A 43 8.47 -3.71 -11.10
CA LEU A 43 8.14 -3.03 -9.85
C LEU A 43 9.42 -2.71 -9.07
N ARG A 44 9.51 -1.46 -8.61
CA ARG A 44 10.60 -1.03 -7.74
C ARG A 44 10.73 -1.97 -6.54
N PRO A 45 11.91 -2.53 -6.27
CA PRO A 45 12.12 -3.38 -5.10
C PRO A 45 11.83 -2.63 -3.80
N THR A 46 11.20 -3.34 -2.85
CA THR A 46 11.02 -2.88 -1.47
C THR A 46 11.82 -3.77 -0.54
N LYS A 47 12.29 -3.22 0.58
CA LYS A 47 13.03 -3.99 1.60
C LYS A 47 12.11 -4.50 2.70
N ASP A 48 11.00 -3.82 2.85
CA ASP A 48 10.03 -3.89 3.92
C ASP A 48 8.69 -4.44 3.41
N VAL A 49 7.97 -5.08 4.33
CA VAL A 49 6.57 -5.48 4.19
C VAL A 49 5.74 -4.67 5.18
N ASP A 50 4.81 -3.88 4.66
CA ASP A 50 3.94 -3.04 5.46
C ASP A 50 2.67 -3.79 5.90
N CYS A 51 2.28 -3.65 7.15
CA CYS A 51 1.05 -4.17 7.73
C CYS A 51 0.34 -3.08 8.54
N VAL A 52 -0.99 -3.07 8.49
CA VAL A 52 -1.85 -2.25 9.35
C VAL A 52 -2.56 -3.16 10.34
N VAL A 53 -2.68 -2.68 11.57
CA VAL A 53 -3.41 -3.34 12.66
C VAL A 53 -4.44 -2.38 13.29
N GLU A 54 -5.59 -2.94 13.70
CA GLU A 54 -6.72 -2.19 14.26
C GLU A 54 -6.48 -1.82 15.73
N ILE A 55 -5.41 -1.06 15.99
CA ILE A 55 -4.98 -0.63 17.32
C ILE A 55 -5.07 0.89 17.42
N PHE A 56 -5.66 1.38 18.51
CA PHE A 56 -5.86 2.81 18.75
C PHE A 56 -5.19 3.31 20.03
N SER A 57 -4.75 2.41 20.92
CA SER A 57 -4.08 2.81 22.17
C SER A 57 -2.67 2.28 22.29
N ARG A 58 -1.82 3.02 23.01
CA ARG A 58 -0.47 2.56 23.38
C ARG A 58 -0.48 1.28 24.20
N THR A 59 -1.50 1.08 25.02
CA THR A 59 -1.64 -0.13 25.84
C THR A 59 -1.80 -1.38 24.97
N GLU A 60 -2.69 -1.33 23.98
CA GLU A 60 -2.88 -2.41 23.00
C GLU A 60 -1.61 -2.61 22.17
N TYR A 61 -0.95 -1.52 21.75
CA TYR A 61 0.30 -1.61 21.00
C TYR A 61 1.41 -2.29 21.82
N TYR A 62 1.50 -2.05 23.13
CA TYR A 62 2.45 -2.76 23.99
C TYR A 62 2.13 -4.26 24.13
N GLN A 63 0.85 -4.65 24.10
CA GLN A 63 0.46 -6.07 24.09
C GLN A 63 0.86 -6.74 22.78
N LEU A 64 0.58 -6.08 21.64
CA LEU A 64 1.06 -6.52 20.33
C LEU A 64 2.59 -6.63 20.31
N ALA A 65 3.30 -5.63 20.81
CA ALA A 65 4.76 -5.64 20.87
C ALA A 65 5.31 -6.83 21.67
N THR A 66 4.65 -7.24 22.76
CA THR A 66 5.02 -8.46 23.48
C THR A 66 4.80 -9.70 22.61
N ALA A 67 3.65 -9.84 21.95
CA ALA A 67 3.36 -10.98 21.08
C ALA A 67 4.31 -11.06 19.85
N LEU A 68 4.69 -9.91 19.27
CA LEU A 68 5.67 -9.85 18.19
C LEU A 68 7.06 -10.34 18.63
N ARG A 69 7.49 -10.00 19.84
CA ARG A 69 8.76 -10.52 20.40
C ARG A 69 8.71 -12.03 20.67
N GLU A 70 7.56 -12.57 21.04
CA GLU A 70 7.39 -14.03 21.25
C GLU A 70 7.55 -14.84 19.96
N VAL A 71 7.19 -14.27 18.81
CA VAL A 71 7.42 -14.88 17.48
C VAL A 71 8.78 -14.50 16.88
N GLY A 72 9.65 -13.84 17.65
CA GLY A 72 11.04 -13.57 17.28
C GLY A 72 11.30 -12.25 16.56
N LEU A 73 10.31 -11.35 16.43
CA LEU A 73 10.59 -10.00 15.94
C LEU A 73 11.27 -9.15 17.02
N SER A 74 12.12 -8.22 16.60
CA SER A 74 12.69 -7.17 17.45
C SER A 74 12.45 -5.80 16.85
N GLU A 75 12.33 -4.77 17.68
CA GLU A 75 12.27 -3.40 17.19
C GLU A 75 13.56 -3.01 16.47
N CYS A 76 13.43 -2.32 15.33
CA CYS A 76 14.57 -1.82 14.60
C CYS A 76 15.27 -0.71 15.39
N THR A 77 16.58 -0.84 15.57
CA THR A 77 17.40 0.16 16.28
C THR A 77 18.24 1.03 15.35
N GLU A 78 18.10 0.84 14.04
CA GLU A 78 18.82 1.64 13.05
C GLU A 78 18.43 3.13 13.16
N PRO A 79 19.39 4.05 13.05
CA PRO A 79 19.10 5.48 13.01
C PRO A 79 18.09 5.80 11.91
N ASP A 80 17.15 6.70 12.22
CA ASP A 80 16.10 7.17 11.30
C ASP A 80 15.13 6.09 10.79
N ALA A 81 15.16 4.88 11.37
CA ALA A 81 14.15 3.86 11.07
C ALA A 81 12.75 4.33 11.54
N PRO A 82 11.69 4.05 10.76
CA PRO A 82 10.33 4.29 11.21
C PRO A 82 10.04 3.59 12.54
N MET A 83 9.30 4.23 13.45
CA MET A 83 8.99 3.64 14.75
C MET A 83 8.10 2.39 14.67
N CYS A 84 7.43 2.16 13.53
CA CYS A 84 6.67 0.95 13.25
C CYS A 84 7.54 -0.21 12.77
N ARG A 85 8.85 -0.02 12.57
CA ARG A 85 9.72 -1.01 11.95
C ARG A 85 10.19 -2.07 12.92
N TRP A 86 9.93 -3.31 12.54
CA TRP A 86 10.40 -4.52 13.18
C TRP A 86 11.35 -5.29 12.26
N GLU A 87 12.23 -6.07 12.87
CA GLU A 87 13.23 -6.90 12.21
C GLU A 87 12.99 -8.37 12.52
N TYR A 88 13.15 -9.22 11.51
CA TYR A 88 13.21 -10.66 11.64
C TYR A 88 14.26 -11.21 10.67
N GLU A 89 15.43 -11.61 11.20
CA GLU A 89 16.60 -11.95 10.38
C GLU A 89 16.94 -10.82 9.39
N GLU A 90 16.80 -11.04 8.08
CA GLU A 90 17.03 -10.04 7.03
C GLU A 90 15.74 -9.31 6.59
N LEU A 91 14.58 -9.66 7.17
CA LEU A 91 13.29 -9.04 6.82
C LEU A 91 13.02 -7.81 7.66
N LEU A 92 12.53 -6.76 7.00
CA LEU A 92 11.97 -5.58 7.63
C LEU A 92 10.44 -5.64 7.53
N ILE A 93 9.75 -5.37 8.63
CA ILE A 93 8.29 -5.44 8.70
C ILE A 93 7.78 -4.18 9.40
N ASP A 94 7.05 -3.34 8.68
CA ASP A 94 6.50 -2.10 9.21
C ASP A 94 5.07 -2.35 9.67
N ILE A 95 4.84 -2.36 10.99
CA ILE A 95 3.53 -2.68 11.61
C ILE A 95 2.92 -1.40 12.18
N MET A 96 1.92 -0.86 11.47
CA MET A 96 1.34 0.44 11.73
C MET A 96 -0.02 0.32 12.44
N PRO A 97 -0.19 0.92 13.63
CA PRO A 97 -1.50 1.05 14.26
C PRO A 97 -2.37 2.09 13.55
N CYS A 98 -3.68 2.05 13.78
CA CYS A 98 -4.61 3.03 13.25
C CYS A 98 -4.61 4.35 14.02
N GLY A 99 -4.39 4.32 15.34
CA GLY A 99 -4.30 5.52 16.18
C GLY A 99 -3.01 6.30 15.95
N ASP A 100 -3.14 7.58 15.59
CA ASP A 100 -1.99 8.47 15.34
C ASP A 100 -1.20 8.76 16.62
N GLU A 101 -1.84 8.75 17.79
CA GLU A 101 -1.24 8.96 19.10
C GLU A 101 -0.35 7.79 19.56
N VAL A 102 -0.50 6.64 18.92
CA VAL A 102 0.22 5.40 19.26
C VAL A 102 1.68 5.54 18.87
N LEU A 103 1.96 5.84 17.60
CA LEU A 103 3.30 6.01 17.04
C LEU A 103 3.57 7.43 16.51
N GLY A 104 2.71 8.41 16.80
CA GLY A 104 2.90 9.80 16.35
C GLY A 104 2.67 10.03 14.85
N PHE A 105 2.16 9.04 14.13
CA PHE A 105 1.73 9.11 12.74
C PHE A 105 0.67 8.05 12.47
N SER A 106 -0.14 8.26 11.44
CA SER A 106 -1.09 7.29 10.90
C SER A 106 -1.38 7.66 9.45
N ASN A 107 -2.29 6.94 8.81
CA ASN A 107 -2.85 7.30 7.51
C ASN A 107 -4.37 7.31 7.65
N ARG A 108 -5.02 8.39 7.20
CA ARG A 108 -6.47 8.55 7.36
C ARG A 108 -7.30 7.40 6.79
N TRP A 109 -6.75 6.67 5.81
CA TRP A 109 -7.43 5.57 5.13
C TRP A 109 -7.33 4.23 5.87
N TYR A 110 -6.57 4.12 6.95
CA TYR A 110 -6.44 2.84 7.67
C TYR A 110 -7.76 2.35 8.24
N VAL A 111 -8.51 3.19 8.96
CA VAL A 111 -9.77 2.77 9.60
C VAL A 111 -10.81 2.32 8.58
N GLU A 112 -11.02 3.10 7.51
CA GLU A 112 -11.98 2.73 6.47
C GLU A 112 -11.45 1.61 5.56
N GLY A 113 -10.14 1.54 5.33
CA GLY A 113 -9.48 0.45 4.59
C GLY A 113 -9.65 -0.90 5.29
N LEU A 114 -9.58 -0.94 6.64
CA LEU A 114 -9.82 -2.15 7.44
C LEU A 114 -11.26 -2.69 7.31
N LYS A 115 -12.23 -1.83 6.97
CA LYS A 115 -13.62 -2.22 6.68
C LYS A 115 -13.81 -2.74 5.25
N ASN A 116 -12.87 -2.42 4.36
CA ASN A 116 -12.92 -2.73 2.93
C ASN A 116 -11.73 -3.62 2.51
N ILE A 117 -11.34 -4.53 3.39
CA ILE A 117 -10.29 -5.52 3.13
C ILE A 117 -10.77 -6.59 2.17
N ILE A 118 -9.83 -7.15 1.42
CA ILE A 118 -10.03 -8.32 0.59
C ILE A 118 -9.08 -9.44 1.03
N THR A 119 -9.55 -10.68 0.93
CA THR A 119 -8.72 -11.85 1.17
C THR A 119 -7.97 -12.21 -0.12
N TYR A 120 -6.66 -12.39 -0.02
CA TYR A 120 -5.81 -12.80 -1.13
C TYR A 120 -5.13 -14.14 -0.80
N ALA A 121 -5.22 -15.10 -1.72
CA ALA A 121 -4.51 -16.37 -1.61
C ALA A 121 -3.12 -16.24 -2.21
N LEU A 122 -2.09 -16.31 -1.37
CA LEU A 122 -0.70 -16.36 -1.80
C LEU A 122 -0.40 -17.69 -2.53
N PRO A 123 0.69 -17.79 -3.31
CA PRO A 123 1.04 -19.02 -4.04
C PRO A 123 1.12 -20.29 -3.18
N SER A 124 1.48 -20.17 -1.90
CA SER A 124 1.49 -21.27 -0.93
C SER A 124 0.09 -21.79 -0.56
N GLY A 125 -0.97 -21.06 -0.94
CA GLY A 125 -2.35 -21.27 -0.50
C GLY A 125 -2.69 -20.57 0.81
N ARG A 126 -1.73 -19.89 1.47
CA ARG A 126 -1.99 -19.07 2.65
C ARG A 126 -2.82 -17.85 2.27
N GLU A 127 -3.88 -17.61 3.02
CA GLU A 127 -4.68 -16.40 2.89
C GLU A 127 -4.07 -15.25 3.71
N ILE A 128 -4.00 -14.07 3.11
CA ILE A 128 -3.70 -12.81 3.77
C ILE A 128 -4.83 -11.81 3.55
N TYR A 129 -4.92 -10.81 4.41
CA TYR A 129 -5.79 -9.66 4.21
C TYR A 129 -4.99 -8.52 3.59
N ILE A 130 -5.55 -7.86 2.58
CA ILE A 130 -5.00 -6.65 1.96
C ILE A 130 -6.12 -5.61 1.84
N PHE A 131 -5.77 -4.35 1.59
CA PHE A 131 -6.78 -3.36 1.22
C PHE A 131 -7.43 -3.69 -0.14
N SER A 132 -8.65 -3.24 -0.36
CA SER A 132 -9.14 -3.11 -1.75
C SER A 132 -8.26 -2.13 -2.52
N SER A 133 -8.24 -2.27 -3.85
CA SER A 133 -7.34 -1.48 -4.71
C SER A 133 -7.55 0.03 -4.52
N LEU A 134 -8.80 0.44 -4.31
CA LEU A 134 -9.16 1.84 -4.08
C LEU A 134 -8.57 2.41 -2.77
N TYR A 135 -8.58 1.64 -1.68
CA TYR A 135 -8.04 2.08 -0.39
C TYR A 135 -6.51 2.02 -0.35
N LEU A 136 -5.89 1.07 -1.07
CA LEU A 136 -4.44 1.12 -1.30
C LEU A 136 -4.08 2.41 -2.05
N LEU A 137 -4.76 2.72 -3.15
CA LEU A 137 -4.52 3.94 -3.92
C LEU A 137 -4.69 5.20 -3.07
N ALA A 138 -5.78 5.30 -2.31
CA ALA A 138 -6.02 6.44 -1.42
C ALA A 138 -4.92 6.58 -0.36
N SER A 139 -4.46 5.46 0.22
CA SER A 139 -3.35 5.47 1.19
C SER A 139 -2.03 5.96 0.61
N LYS A 140 -1.74 5.66 -0.66
CA LYS A 140 -0.54 6.14 -1.37
C LYS A 140 -0.61 7.64 -1.63
N ILE A 141 -1.78 8.14 -2.00
CA ILE A 141 -2.01 9.58 -2.17
C ILE A 141 -1.82 10.31 -0.84
N GLU A 142 -2.36 9.78 0.26
CA GLU A 142 -2.16 10.39 1.58
C GLU A 142 -0.68 10.43 1.97
N ALA A 143 0.05 9.32 1.76
CA ALA A 143 1.49 9.27 2.02
C ALA A 143 2.28 10.29 1.19
N PHE A 144 1.90 10.51 -0.07
CA PHE A 144 2.48 11.56 -0.91
C PHE A 144 2.23 12.96 -0.32
N LEU A 145 1.00 13.26 0.10
CA LEU A 145 0.60 14.54 0.66
C LEU A 145 1.35 14.88 1.96
N GLU A 146 1.56 13.88 2.82
CA GLU A 146 2.32 14.04 4.07
C GLU A 146 3.82 14.26 3.84
N ARG A 147 4.41 13.58 2.86
CA ARG A 147 5.86 13.66 2.58
C ARG A 147 6.24 14.91 1.78
N GLY A 148 5.28 15.56 1.09
CA GLY A 148 5.48 16.84 0.41
C GLY A 148 6.52 16.81 -0.71
N GLN A 149 6.64 15.69 -1.43
CA GLN A 149 7.65 15.50 -2.47
C GLN A 149 7.19 16.01 -3.85
N SER A 150 8.15 16.21 -4.75
CA SER A 150 7.86 16.53 -6.15
C SER A 150 7.30 15.30 -6.89
N PHE A 151 6.38 15.52 -7.83
CA PHE A 151 5.83 14.44 -8.67
C PHE A 151 6.92 13.66 -9.40
N TYR A 152 8.00 14.32 -9.83
CA TYR A 152 9.06 13.72 -10.64
C TYR A 152 9.93 12.66 -9.94
N PHE A 153 9.98 12.65 -8.61
CA PHE A 153 10.88 11.76 -7.85
C PHE A 153 10.19 11.00 -6.73
N SER A 154 8.86 11.16 -6.60
CA SER A 154 8.13 10.54 -5.51
C SER A 154 7.87 9.07 -5.81
N LYS A 155 8.31 8.23 -4.88
CA LYS A 155 7.98 6.80 -4.86
C LYS A 155 6.49 6.55 -4.70
N ASP A 156 5.77 7.46 -4.04
CA ASP A 156 4.32 7.36 -3.89
C ASP A 156 3.61 7.66 -5.21
N ILE A 157 4.11 8.62 -6.00
CA ILE A 157 3.60 8.88 -7.35
C ILE A 157 3.93 7.73 -8.30
N GLU A 158 5.13 7.17 -8.25
CA GLU A 158 5.47 5.95 -8.98
C GLU A 158 4.47 4.82 -8.67
N ASP A 159 4.22 4.55 -7.38
CA ASP A 159 3.25 3.55 -6.94
C ASP A 159 1.84 3.84 -7.44
N ILE A 160 1.41 5.12 -7.45
CA ILE A 160 0.11 5.56 -7.98
C ILE A 160 0.02 5.30 -9.49
N ILE A 161 1.04 5.66 -10.28
CA ILE A 161 1.05 5.45 -11.74
C ILE A 161 1.04 3.96 -12.08
N VAL A 162 1.81 3.15 -11.36
CA VAL A 162 1.84 1.69 -11.53
C VAL A 162 0.47 1.07 -11.24
N LEU A 163 -0.23 1.54 -10.19
CA LEU A 163 -1.58 1.07 -9.90
C LEU A 163 -2.57 1.50 -10.99
N ILE A 164 -2.50 2.75 -11.45
CA ILE A 164 -3.37 3.26 -12.53
C ILE A 164 -3.18 2.47 -13.84
N ASP A 165 -1.95 2.10 -14.19
CA ASP A 165 -1.67 1.32 -15.39
C ASP A 165 -2.09 -0.15 -15.26
N GLY A 166 -1.72 -0.79 -14.14
CA GLY A 166 -1.76 -2.24 -14.00
C GLY A 166 -2.97 -2.82 -13.27
N CYS A 167 -3.76 -2.02 -12.54
CA CYS A 167 -4.81 -2.54 -11.67
C CYS A 167 -6.21 -2.43 -12.28
N GLU A 168 -6.71 -3.54 -12.85
CA GLU A 168 -8.00 -3.58 -13.56
C GLU A 168 -9.24 -3.36 -12.68
N THR A 169 -9.13 -3.53 -11.36
CA THR A 169 -10.25 -3.38 -10.42
C THR A 169 -10.53 -1.92 -10.08
N LEU A 170 -9.54 -1.02 -10.22
CA LEU A 170 -9.60 0.36 -9.76
C LEU A 170 -10.82 1.13 -10.29
N LEU A 171 -11.04 1.12 -11.61
CA LEU A 171 -12.16 1.86 -12.20
C LEU A 171 -13.51 1.37 -11.67
N ARG A 172 -13.70 0.05 -11.61
CA ARG A 172 -14.95 -0.56 -11.12
C ARG A 172 -15.18 -0.30 -9.64
N GLU A 173 -14.13 -0.34 -8.83
CA GLU A 173 -14.22 -0.01 -7.41
C GLU A 173 -14.54 1.46 -7.20
N PHE A 174 -13.90 2.36 -7.95
CA PHE A 174 -14.16 3.79 -7.90
C PHE A 174 -15.59 4.16 -8.33
N GLU A 175 -16.10 3.56 -9.42
CA GLU A 175 -17.47 3.80 -9.89
C GLU A 175 -18.51 3.42 -8.81
N ARG A 176 -18.27 2.33 -8.08
CA ARG A 176 -19.13 1.82 -7.01
C ARG A 176 -18.89 2.46 -5.65
N ALA A 177 -17.77 3.15 -5.48
CA ALA A 177 -17.46 3.80 -4.23
C ALA A 177 -18.46 4.91 -3.92
N GLU A 178 -18.64 5.14 -2.63
CA GLU A 178 -19.47 6.20 -2.07
C GLU A 178 -18.72 6.87 -0.92
N GLY A 179 -19.18 8.05 -0.51
CA GLY A 179 -18.62 8.75 0.64
C GLY A 179 -17.24 9.34 0.41
N GLU A 180 -16.46 9.41 1.48
CA GLU A 180 -15.25 10.24 1.56
C GLU A 180 -14.15 9.80 0.60
N VAL A 181 -13.91 8.49 0.44
CA VAL A 181 -12.83 7.98 -0.42
C VAL A 181 -13.02 8.39 -1.88
N LYS A 182 -14.26 8.36 -2.39
CA LYS A 182 -14.56 8.78 -3.76
C LYS A 182 -14.34 10.27 -3.94
N ILE A 183 -14.84 11.07 -3.00
CA ILE A 183 -14.68 12.53 -3.04
C ILE A 183 -13.20 12.92 -2.97
N PHE A 184 -12.44 12.28 -2.09
CA PHE A 184 -11.00 12.51 -1.95
C PHE A 184 -10.25 12.20 -3.24
N LEU A 185 -10.49 11.03 -3.84
CA LEU A 185 -9.86 10.65 -5.09
C LEU A 185 -10.25 11.60 -6.22
N GLN A 186 -11.54 11.93 -6.35
CA GLN A 186 -12.01 12.89 -7.36
C GLN A 186 -11.32 14.25 -7.25
N GLN A 187 -11.26 14.79 -6.04
CA GLN A 187 -10.62 16.07 -5.79
C GLN A 187 -9.12 16.02 -6.05
N TRP A 188 -8.42 14.98 -5.59
CA TRP A 188 -6.98 14.89 -5.76
C TRP A 188 -6.60 14.69 -7.23
N PHE A 189 -7.25 13.75 -7.94
CA PHE A 189 -6.99 13.56 -9.36
C PHE A 189 -7.38 14.81 -10.17
N GLY A 190 -8.53 15.42 -9.89
CA GLY A 190 -8.97 16.65 -10.57
C GLY A 190 -8.02 17.83 -10.40
N ASN A 191 -7.40 17.99 -9.23
CA ASN A 191 -6.44 19.06 -8.98
C ASN A 191 -5.04 18.78 -9.55
N ASN A 192 -4.75 17.55 -9.98
CA ASN A 192 -3.40 17.12 -10.36
C ASN A 192 -3.32 16.48 -11.75
N VAL A 193 -4.35 16.60 -12.60
CA VAL A 193 -4.40 15.96 -13.93
C VAL A 193 -3.13 16.23 -14.74
N GLU A 194 -2.74 17.50 -14.94
CA GLU A 194 -1.55 17.86 -15.74
C GLU A 194 -0.27 17.24 -15.17
N ASN A 195 -0.06 17.31 -13.85
CA ASN A 195 1.11 16.72 -13.20
C ASN A 195 1.14 15.18 -13.31
N LEU A 196 -0.04 14.55 -13.31
CA LEU A 196 -0.18 13.10 -13.43
C LEU A 196 0.04 12.63 -14.86
N GLU A 197 -0.41 13.39 -15.87
CA GLU A 197 -0.10 13.11 -17.28
C GLU A 197 1.41 13.16 -17.54
N ASP A 198 2.10 14.14 -16.97
CA ASP A 198 3.57 14.20 -17.01
C ASP A 198 4.21 13.02 -16.26
N ALA A 199 3.66 12.66 -15.09
CA ALA A 199 4.15 11.52 -14.29
C ALA A 199 3.96 10.18 -15.01
N VAL A 200 2.89 9.99 -15.78
CA VAL A 200 2.70 8.80 -16.63
C VAL A 200 3.89 8.63 -17.57
N THR A 201 4.35 9.70 -18.23
CA THR A 201 5.49 9.63 -19.14
C THR A 201 6.79 9.21 -18.44
N ASN A 202 6.92 9.47 -17.14
CA ASN A 202 8.13 9.19 -16.37
C ASN A 202 8.13 7.84 -15.65
N PHE A 203 6.97 7.37 -15.17
CA PHE A 203 6.87 6.20 -14.29
C PHE A 203 6.18 5.00 -14.91
N LEU A 204 5.65 5.09 -16.13
CA LEU A 204 5.06 3.93 -16.79
C LEU A 204 6.14 2.83 -16.98
N PRO A 205 5.86 1.57 -16.60
CA PRO A 205 6.76 0.46 -16.86
C PRO A 205 7.09 0.31 -18.35
N SER A 206 8.27 -0.17 -18.69
CA SER A 206 8.70 -0.33 -20.08
C SER A 206 7.86 -1.39 -20.83
N SER A 207 7.42 -2.45 -20.14
CA SER A 207 6.45 -3.43 -20.66
C SER A 207 5.07 -2.84 -20.97
N SER A 208 4.77 -1.65 -20.47
CA SER A 208 3.52 -0.94 -20.69
C SER A 208 3.55 0.02 -21.88
N THR A 209 4.55 -0.08 -22.75
CA THR A 209 4.63 0.71 -24.01
C THR A 209 3.29 0.73 -24.75
N GLY A 210 2.74 1.93 -24.99
CA GLY A 210 1.45 2.12 -25.67
C GLY A 210 0.23 2.15 -24.73
N ARG A 211 0.42 2.02 -23.41
CA ARG A 211 -0.65 2.15 -22.40
C ARG A 211 -0.78 3.56 -21.83
N GLU A 212 0.04 4.52 -22.25
CA GLU A 212 0.03 5.90 -21.75
C GLU A 212 -1.38 6.52 -21.86
N GLY A 213 -2.02 6.38 -23.03
CA GLY A 213 -3.36 6.90 -23.26
C GLY A 213 -4.42 6.27 -22.35
N ARG A 214 -4.29 4.97 -22.04
CA ARG A 214 -5.19 4.27 -21.10
C ARG A 214 -5.03 4.78 -19.67
N ALA A 215 -3.78 4.99 -19.23
CA ALA A 215 -3.50 5.53 -17.91
C ALA A 215 -4.05 6.96 -17.76
N ILE A 216 -3.83 7.81 -18.77
CA ILE A 216 -4.35 9.18 -18.82
C ILE A 216 -5.88 9.19 -18.84
N GLU A 217 -6.52 8.30 -19.60
CA GLU A 217 -7.99 8.17 -19.60
C GLU A 217 -8.53 7.77 -18.21
N LEU A 218 -7.87 6.85 -17.51
CA LEU A 218 -8.26 6.47 -16.15
C LEU A 218 -8.11 7.64 -15.16
N ILE A 219 -7.02 8.42 -15.27
CA ILE A 219 -6.83 9.65 -14.50
C ILE A 219 -7.98 10.64 -14.74
N ALA A 220 -8.37 10.85 -16.01
CA ALA A 220 -9.48 11.73 -16.37
C ALA A 220 -10.84 11.22 -15.83
N ASN A 221 -11.06 9.91 -15.86
CA ASN A 221 -12.25 9.29 -15.27
C ASN A 221 -12.33 9.53 -13.76
N PHE A 222 -11.20 9.46 -13.04
CA PHE A 222 -11.16 9.79 -11.62
C PHE A 222 -11.37 11.28 -11.35
N ALA A 223 -10.85 12.16 -12.20
CA ALA A 223 -11.03 13.61 -12.09
C ALA A 223 -12.47 14.09 -12.34
N THR A 224 -13.33 13.25 -12.94
CA THR A 224 -14.69 13.65 -13.30
C THR A 224 -15.60 13.69 -12.07
N ILE A 225 -16.19 14.87 -11.82
CA ILE A 225 -17.24 15.05 -10.82
C ILE A 225 -18.56 14.65 -11.48
N ASN A 226 -19.02 13.42 -11.22
CA ASN A 226 -20.39 12.99 -11.55
C ASN A 226 -21.40 13.54 -10.54
#